data_AF-A0A2D6CY29-F1
#
_entry.id   AF-A0A2D6CY29-F1
#
_cell.length_a   1.000
_cell.length_b   1.000
_cell.length_c   1.000
_cell.angle_alpha   90.00
_cell.angle_beta   90.00
_cell.angle_gamma   90.00
#
_symmetry.space_group_name_H-M   'P 1'
#
loop_
_entity.id
_entity.type
_entity.pdbx_description
1 polymer ?
#
loop_
_entity_poly.entity_id
_entity_poly.type
_entity_poly.pdbx_seq_one_letter_code
_entity_poly.pdbx_strand_id
1 'polypeptide(L)'
;MPRLYGSIPLLHHTGRGIMRATVDHYAALGVSSCATAGELREAFRRLAKEHHPDKNPNADATTRDRFLQVVRAYEVLSDSARRSAYDKDAGIFRADRPRPTTPDGMAYEAFDLLLAEHADEALDMFAAFLEKTGMTVADLDLPKHLDYNDARDCEFLLAEALERSGRWHAAITLYELTVTRERRRPYFRKFMVEIHDRLKTLYMRRIREAAAEGVWDATPDEALEPVFDLGVSRRGRAAYYKSLAQLLLATEHDYSDAARDALVSALELSPKITGVKKLCHALHIEHPVHGSAPMESTGAQ
;
A
#
# COMPACT_ATOMS: atom_id res chain seq x y z
N MET A 1 -56.00 -26.93 34.42
CA MET A 1 -54.87 -26.02 34.17
C MET A 1 -53.76 -26.80 33.48
N PRO A 2 -53.55 -26.58 32.17
CA PRO A 2 -52.63 -27.36 31.32
C PRO A 2 -51.20 -26.77 31.33
N ARG A 3 -50.17 -27.59 31.08
CA ARG A 3 -48.90 -27.09 30.53
C ARG A 3 -48.73 -27.65 29.13
N LEU A 4 -48.62 -26.72 28.19
CA LEU A 4 -48.46 -26.91 26.76
C LEU A 4 -46.99 -27.18 26.38
N TYR A 5 -46.89 -27.86 25.24
CA TYR A 5 -45.78 -28.22 24.37
C TYR A 5 -44.57 -27.26 24.21
N GLY A 6 -43.43 -27.87 23.86
CA GLY A 6 -42.29 -27.22 23.19
C GLY A 6 -41.09 -28.16 22.98
N SER A 7 -41.21 -29.18 22.12
CA SER A 7 -40.08 -29.94 21.54
C SER A 7 -39.46 -29.17 20.36
N ILE A 8 -38.17 -29.40 20.04
CA ILE A 8 -37.43 -29.30 18.73
C ILE A 8 -35.90 -29.02 19.02
N PRO A 9 -34.89 -29.54 18.28
CA PRO A 9 -34.28 -30.87 18.44
C PRO A 9 -32.73 -30.82 18.67
N LEU A 10 -32.14 -32.01 18.82
CA LEU A 10 -30.70 -32.28 18.89
C LEU A 10 -29.96 -31.89 17.59
N LEU A 11 -28.81 -31.21 17.71
CA LEU A 11 -27.75 -31.25 16.71
C LEU A 11 -26.64 -32.18 17.21
N HIS A 12 -26.58 -33.35 16.60
CA HIS A 12 -25.45 -34.25 16.66
C HIS A 12 -24.26 -33.60 15.93
N HIS A 13 -23.15 -33.42 16.65
CA HIS A 13 -21.83 -33.37 16.03
C HIS A 13 -21.04 -34.57 16.56
N THR A 14 -21.09 -35.66 15.78
CA THR A 14 -20.21 -36.81 15.95
C THR A 14 -18.86 -36.46 15.35
N GLY A 15 -17.86 -36.28 16.21
CA GLY A 15 -16.48 -36.05 15.84
C GLY A 15 -15.58 -36.15 17.07
N ARG A 16 -15.39 -37.37 17.57
CA ARG A 16 -14.49 -37.68 18.69
C ARG A 16 -13.05 -37.56 18.20
N GLY A 17 -12.49 -36.35 18.29
CA GLY A 17 -11.05 -36.06 18.19
C GLY A 17 -10.51 -35.68 19.58
N ILE A 18 -9.32 -36.15 19.92
CA ILE A 18 -8.67 -35.93 21.22
C ILE A 18 -8.56 -34.42 21.49
N MET A 19 -9.31 -33.93 22.48
CA MET A 19 -9.15 -32.56 23.00
C MET A 19 -7.74 -32.40 23.56
N ARG A 20 -6.85 -31.73 22.83
CA ARG A 20 -5.95 -30.81 23.51
C ARG A 20 -6.83 -29.67 24.00
N ALA A 21 -6.80 -29.36 25.29
CA ALA A 21 -7.37 -28.13 25.83
C ALA A 21 -6.53 -26.94 25.35
N THR A 22 -6.52 -26.69 24.04
CA THR A 22 -6.01 -25.45 23.47
C THR A 22 -7.01 -24.37 23.85
N VAL A 23 -6.56 -23.37 24.60
CA VAL A 23 -7.35 -22.19 24.92
C VAL A 23 -7.85 -21.60 23.60
N ASP A 24 -9.16 -21.53 23.43
CA ASP A 24 -9.77 -20.83 22.28
C ASP A 24 -9.51 -19.33 22.46
N HIS A 25 -8.64 -18.77 21.62
CA HIS A 25 -8.24 -17.38 21.69
C HIS A 25 -9.40 -16.44 21.33
N TYR A 26 -10.28 -16.86 20.42
CA TYR A 26 -11.46 -16.08 20.05
C TYR A 26 -12.47 -16.05 21.20
N ALA A 27 -12.73 -17.20 21.83
CA ALA A 27 -13.57 -17.26 23.02
C ALA A 27 -12.98 -16.52 24.22
N ALA A 28 -11.65 -16.50 24.38
CA ALA A 28 -10.98 -15.72 25.43
C ALA A 28 -11.23 -14.22 25.28
N LEU A 29 -11.25 -13.71 24.05
CA LEU A 29 -11.62 -12.32 23.74
C LEU A 29 -13.14 -12.09 23.64
N GLY A 30 -13.93 -13.15 23.63
CA GLY A 30 -15.39 -13.09 23.48
C GLY A 30 -15.81 -12.59 22.10
N VAL A 31 -15.05 -12.95 21.07
CA VAL A 31 -15.30 -12.57 19.67
C VAL A 31 -15.45 -13.81 18.81
N SER A 32 -16.01 -13.64 17.61
CA SER A 32 -16.09 -14.71 16.61
C SER A 32 -14.69 -15.05 16.06
N SER A 33 -14.48 -16.26 15.57
CA SER A 33 -13.30 -16.62 14.74
C SER A 33 -13.13 -15.72 13.51
N CYS A 34 -14.21 -15.03 13.14
CA CYS A 34 -14.31 -14.12 12.02
C CYS A 34 -14.11 -12.66 12.43
N ALA A 35 -13.69 -12.40 13.66
CA ALA A 35 -13.43 -11.05 14.15
C ALA A 35 -12.33 -10.37 13.34
N THR A 36 -12.57 -9.12 12.99
CA THR A 36 -11.62 -8.23 12.34
C THR A 36 -10.52 -7.82 13.32
N ALA A 37 -9.36 -7.35 12.85
CA ALA A 37 -8.33 -6.85 13.76
C ALA A 37 -8.81 -5.65 14.61
N GLY A 38 -9.72 -4.83 14.06
CA GLY A 38 -10.43 -3.79 14.80
C GLY A 38 -11.24 -4.35 15.97
N GLU A 39 -12.10 -5.34 15.73
CA GLU A 39 -12.90 -6.00 16.77
C GLU A 39 -12.03 -6.71 17.81
N LEU A 40 -10.94 -7.35 17.38
CA LEU A 40 -9.95 -7.96 18.28
C LEU A 40 -9.33 -6.91 19.22
N ARG A 41 -8.94 -5.75 18.67
CA ARG A 41 -8.36 -4.64 19.43
C ARG A 41 -9.36 -4.00 20.37
N GLU A 42 -10.61 -3.84 19.96
CA GLU A 42 -11.68 -3.34 20.82
C GLU A 42 -12.00 -4.27 21.97
N ALA A 43 -12.16 -5.57 21.68
CA ALA A 43 -12.39 -6.59 22.68
C ALA A 43 -11.24 -6.66 23.69
N PHE A 44 -9.99 -6.64 23.21
CA PHE A 44 -8.81 -6.60 24.05
C PHE A 44 -8.79 -5.36 24.94
N ARG A 45 -8.99 -4.15 24.39
CA ARG A 45 -8.99 -2.90 25.18
C ARG A 45 -10.05 -2.92 26.28
N ARG A 46 -11.25 -3.42 25.97
CA ARG A 46 -12.36 -3.55 26.93
C ARG A 46 -11.97 -4.49 28.08
N LEU A 47 -11.55 -5.71 27.76
CA LEU A 47 -11.24 -6.76 28.73
C LEU A 47 -9.96 -6.44 29.53
N ALA A 48 -8.95 -5.86 28.90
CA ALA A 48 -7.72 -5.43 29.58
C ALA A 48 -8.01 -4.33 30.61
N LYS A 49 -8.92 -3.39 30.30
CA LYS A 49 -9.36 -2.35 31.24
C LYS A 49 -10.17 -2.93 32.41
N GLU A 50 -10.98 -3.95 32.15
CA GLU A 50 -11.82 -4.62 33.15
C GLU A 50 -10.98 -5.45 34.13
N HIS A 51 -10.01 -6.22 33.62
CA HIS A 51 -9.22 -7.17 34.43
C HIS A 51 -7.82 -6.64 34.81
N HIS A 52 -7.50 -5.37 34.58
CA HIS A 52 -6.17 -4.81 34.86
C HIS A 52 -5.78 -4.97 36.34
N PRO A 53 -4.53 -5.38 36.67
CA PRO A 53 -4.08 -5.52 38.06
C PRO A 53 -4.14 -4.20 38.84
N ASP A 54 -3.82 -3.05 38.23
CA ASP A 54 -3.89 -1.75 38.92
C ASP A 54 -5.31 -1.37 39.37
N LYS A 55 -6.35 -1.81 38.65
CA LYS A 55 -7.74 -1.57 39.02
C LYS A 55 -8.30 -2.65 39.94
N ASN A 56 -7.66 -3.82 39.94
CA ASN A 56 -8.02 -4.97 40.74
C ASN A 56 -6.80 -5.42 41.59
N PRO A 57 -6.26 -4.57 42.48
CA PRO A 57 -5.04 -4.91 43.23
C PRO A 57 -5.24 -6.15 44.14
N ASN A 58 -6.48 -6.35 44.61
CA ASN A 58 -6.89 -7.48 45.44
C ASN A 58 -7.63 -8.57 44.65
N ALA A 59 -7.49 -8.61 43.31
CA ALA A 59 -8.17 -9.61 42.50
C ALA A 59 -7.79 -11.04 42.95
N ASP A 60 -8.77 -11.91 42.85
CA ASP A 60 -8.59 -13.34 43.02
C ASP A 60 -7.77 -13.93 41.86
N ALA A 61 -7.30 -15.17 42.03
CA ALA A 61 -6.50 -15.85 41.02
C ALA A 61 -7.23 -15.92 39.66
N THR A 62 -8.56 -16.03 39.67
CA THR A 62 -9.37 -16.14 38.45
C THR A 62 -9.32 -14.86 37.59
N THR A 63 -9.38 -13.68 38.22
CA THR A 63 -9.28 -12.40 37.49
C THR A 63 -7.88 -12.20 36.89
N ARG A 64 -6.81 -12.59 37.61
CA ARG A 64 -5.44 -12.55 37.10
C ARG A 64 -5.24 -13.52 35.93
N ASP A 65 -5.75 -14.74 36.06
CA ASP A 65 -5.69 -15.74 35.00
C ASP A 65 -6.46 -15.28 33.76
N ARG A 66 -7.62 -14.63 33.95
CA ARG A 66 -8.41 -14.06 32.85
C ARG A 66 -7.66 -12.95 32.13
N PHE A 67 -7.01 -12.05 32.86
CA PHE A 67 -6.16 -11.01 32.26
C PHE A 67 -5.04 -11.62 31.40
N LEU A 68 -4.31 -12.60 31.93
CA LEU A 68 -3.25 -13.28 31.18
C LEU A 68 -3.77 -14.04 29.96
N GLN A 69 -4.96 -14.64 30.03
CA GLN A 69 -5.62 -15.28 28.89
C GLN A 69 -5.95 -14.27 27.79
N VAL A 70 -6.50 -13.11 28.17
CA VAL A 70 -6.85 -12.02 27.23
C VAL A 70 -5.59 -11.48 26.54
N VAL A 71 -4.50 -11.27 27.28
CA VAL A 71 -3.22 -10.83 26.70
C VAL A 71 -2.68 -11.85 25.70
N ARG A 72 -2.58 -13.13 26.09
CA ARG A 72 -2.08 -14.20 25.20
C ARG A 72 -2.95 -14.37 23.96
N ALA A 73 -4.28 -14.30 24.11
CA ALA A 73 -5.20 -14.41 22.98
C ALA A 73 -4.99 -13.26 22.00
N TYR A 74 -4.88 -12.03 22.49
CA TYR A 74 -4.61 -10.88 21.65
C TYR A 74 -3.23 -10.98 20.98
N GLU A 75 -2.16 -11.36 21.70
CA GLU A 75 -0.82 -11.53 21.12
C GLU A 75 -0.77 -12.50 19.93
N VAL A 76 -1.59 -13.56 19.95
CA VAL A 76 -1.67 -14.53 18.85
C VAL A 76 -2.56 -14.00 17.74
N LEU A 77 -3.73 -13.47 18.07
CA LEU A 77 -4.74 -13.08 17.09
C LEU A 77 -4.50 -11.71 16.45
N SER A 78 -3.74 -10.81 17.08
CA SER A 78 -3.45 -9.49 16.54
C SER A 78 -2.35 -9.49 15.47
N ASP A 79 -1.55 -10.55 15.40
CA ASP A 79 -0.49 -10.72 14.40
C ASP A 79 -1.01 -11.65 13.30
N SER A 80 -1.03 -11.17 12.05
CA SER A 80 -1.65 -11.89 10.94
C SER A 80 -0.99 -13.24 10.67
N ALA A 81 0.33 -13.35 10.79
CA ALA A 81 1.07 -14.58 10.58
C ALA A 81 0.80 -15.60 11.70
N ARG A 82 0.82 -15.15 12.96
CA ARG A 82 0.52 -16.00 14.13
C ARG A 82 -0.94 -16.43 14.15
N ARG A 83 -1.86 -15.53 13.80
CA ARG A 83 -3.29 -15.81 13.65
C ARG A 83 -3.52 -16.87 12.57
N SER A 84 -2.92 -16.70 11.39
CA SER A 84 -3.00 -17.68 10.30
C SER A 84 -2.48 -19.07 10.71
N ALA A 85 -1.35 -19.13 11.41
CA ALA A 85 -0.82 -20.39 11.95
C ALA A 85 -1.76 -21.02 12.98
N TYR A 86 -2.28 -20.23 13.92
CA TYR A 86 -3.26 -20.66 14.91
C TYR A 86 -4.54 -21.20 14.26
N ASP A 87 -5.07 -20.47 13.28
CA ASP A 87 -6.29 -20.83 12.57
C ASP A 87 -6.13 -22.15 11.81
N LYS A 88 -4.98 -22.34 11.15
CA LYS A 88 -4.62 -23.59 10.49
C LYS A 88 -4.56 -24.76 11.48
N ASP A 89 -3.90 -24.57 12.63
CA ASP A 89 -3.81 -25.59 13.68
C ASP A 89 -5.17 -25.89 14.32
N ALA A 90 -6.05 -24.90 14.40
CA ALA A 90 -7.40 -25.01 14.94
C ALA A 90 -8.44 -25.53 13.90
N GLY A 91 -8.03 -25.76 12.65
CA GLY A 91 -8.94 -26.16 11.57
C GLY A 91 -9.95 -25.07 11.17
N ILE A 92 -9.64 -23.81 11.45
CA ILE A 92 -10.44 -22.65 11.07
C ILE A 92 -9.96 -22.19 9.70
N PHE A 93 -10.65 -22.59 8.65
CA PHE A 93 -10.31 -22.16 7.30
C PHE A 93 -10.88 -20.77 7.00
N ARG A 94 -10.08 -19.94 6.30
CA ARG A 94 -10.51 -18.61 5.85
C ARG A 94 -11.79 -18.67 4.99
N ALA A 95 -11.90 -19.69 4.15
CA ALA A 95 -13.07 -19.93 3.29
C ALA A 95 -14.38 -20.16 4.06
N ASP A 96 -14.30 -20.63 5.32
CA ASP A 96 -15.47 -20.90 6.16
C ASP A 96 -15.91 -19.66 6.96
N ARG A 97 -15.18 -18.55 6.85
CA ARG A 97 -15.52 -17.29 7.53
C ARG A 97 -16.56 -16.52 6.72
N PRO A 98 -17.59 -15.95 7.36
CA PRO A 98 -18.45 -14.97 6.71
C PRO A 98 -17.60 -13.81 6.24
N ARG A 99 -17.76 -13.43 4.97
CA ARG A 99 -17.13 -12.25 4.41
C ARG A 99 -17.58 -11.01 5.20
N PRO A 100 -16.68 -10.12 5.66
CA PRO A 100 -17.08 -8.91 6.36
C PRO A 100 -17.94 -8.02 5.45
N THR A 101 -18.98 -7.43 6.04
CA THR A 101 -19.94 -6.57 5.32
C THR A 101 -19.88 -5.10 5.75
N THR A 102 -19.17 -4.79 6.84
CA THR A 102 -18.93 -3.42 7.31
C THR A 102 -17.70 -2.84 6.62
N PRO A 103 -17.65 -1.51 6.33
CA PRO A 103 -16.47 -0.88 5.75
C PRO A 103 -15.18 -1.15 6.52
N ASP A 104 -15.23 -1.04 7.86
CA ASP A 104 -14.07 -1.29 8.72
C ASP A 104 -13.57 -2.74 8.57
N GLY A 105 -14.49 -3.71 8.62
CA GLY A 105 -14.13 -5.11 8.48
C GLY A 105 -13.61 -5.46 7.09
N MET A 106 -14.18 -4.87 6.04
CA MET A 106 -13.68 -5.03 4.67
C MET A 106 -12.27 -4.46 4.51
N ALA A 107 -11.98 -3.29 5.09
CA ALA A 107 -10.66 -2.68 5.06
C ALA A 107 -9.62 -3.55 5.79
N TYR A 108 -9.96 -4.06 6.98
CA TYR A 108 -9.10 -4.97 7.73
C TYR A 108 -8.87 -6.29 6.99
N GLU A 109 -9.90 -6.89 6.42
CA GLU A 109 -9.73 -8.14 5.67
C GLU A 109 -8.90 -7.94 4.41
N ALA A 110 -9.11 -6.84 3.67
CA ALA A 110 -8.26 -6.49 2.53
C ALA A 110 -6.79 -6.36 2.95
N PHE A 111 -6.52 -5.69 4.08
CA PHE A 111 -5.16 -5.56 4.61
C PHE A 111 -4.58 -6.91 5.05
N ASP A 112 -5.33 -7.73 5.76
CA ASP A 112 -4.88 -9.06 6.20
C ASP A 112 -4.61 -9.99 5.01
N LEU A 113 -5.37 -9.87 3.92
CA LEU A 113 -5.13 -10.61 2.67
C LEU A 113 -3.85 -10.14 1.97
N LEU A 114 -3.59 -8.82 1.95
CA LEU A 114 -2.34 -8.26 1.42
C LEU A 114 -1.12 -8.76 2.20
N LEU A 115 -1.19 -8.74 3.53
CA LEU A 115 -0.12 -9.24 4.41
C LEU A 115 0.15 -10.73 4.22
N ALA A 116 -0.89 -11.50 3.86
CA ALA A 116 -0.79 -12.93 3.60
C ALA A 116 -0.46 -13.26 2.13
N GLU A 117 -0.13 -12.26 1.31
CA GLU A 117 0.21 -12.39 -0.13
C GLU A 117 -0.95 -12.92 -1.01
N HIS A 118 -2.20 -12.79 -0.55
CA HIS A 118 -3.42 -13.12 -1.30
C HIS A 118 -3.92 -11.90 -2.11
N ALA A 119 -3.11 -11.45 -3.07
CA ALA A 119 -3.34 -10.18 -3.78
C ALA A 119 -4.70 -10.12 -4.51
N ASP A 120 -5.11 -11.19 -5.20
CA ASP A 120 -6.37 -11.20 -5.97
C ASP A 120 -7.59 -11.08 -5.05
N GLU A 121 -7.63 -11.87 -3.97
CA GLU A 121 -8.70 -11.81 -2.96
C GLU A 121 -8.73 -10.44 -2.26
N ALA A 122 -7.55 -9.86 -1.99
CA ALA A 122 -7.45 -8.53 -1.42
C ALA A 122 -8.02 -7.45 -2.35
N LEU A 123 -7.74 -7.53 -3.65
CA LEU A 123 -8.26 -6.60 -4.66
C LEU A 123 -9.77 -6.73 -4.82
N ASP A 124 -10.31 -7.94 -4.73
CA ASP A 124 -11.76 -8.19 -4.73
C ASP A 124 -12.43 -7.65 -3.46
N MET A 125 -11.80 -7.81 -2.30
CA MET A 125 -12.27 -7.21 -1.05
C MET A 125 -12.24 -5.69 -1.12
N PHE A 126 -11.16 -5.13 -1.66
CA PHE A 126 -11.01 -3.68 -1.79
C PHE A 126 -12.01 -3.08 -2.79
N ALA A 127 -12.30 -3.76 -3.90
CA ALA A 127 -13.33 -3.34 -4.84
C ALA A 127 -14.72 -3.29 -4.16
N ALA A 128 -15.07 -4.31 -3.39
CA ALA A 128 -16.31 -4.33 -2.62
C ALA A 128 -16.35 -3.23 -1.55
N PHE A 129 -15.23 -2.92 -0.90
CA PHE A 129 -15.10 -1.81 0.04
C PHE A 129 -15.37 -0.46 -0.64
N LEU A 130 -14.78 -0.20 -1.82
CA LEU A 130 -15.00 1.04 -2.57
C LEU A 130 -16.48 1.20 -2.98
N GLU A 131 -17.09 0.14 -3.49
CA GLU A 131 -18.52 0.13 -3.84
C GLU A 131 -19.40 0.43 -2.61
N LYS A 132 -19.09 -0.21 -1.47
CA LYS A 132 -19.86 -0.06 -0.23
C LYS A 132 -19.77 1.34 0.35
N THR A 133 -18.62 1.99 0.22
CA THR A 133 -18.36 3.33 0.76
C THR A 133 -18.69 4.45 -0.23
N GLY A 134 -18.86 4.12 -1.52
CA GLY A 134 -18.98 5.10 -2.60
C GLY A 134 -17.68 5.87 -2.86
N MET A 135 -16.54 5.39 -2.34
CA MET A 135 -15.24 6.03 -2.53
C MET A 135 -14.63 5.64 -3.88
N THR A 136 -13.77 6.52 -4.40
CA THR A 136 -12.83 6.20 -5.46
C THR A 136 -11.44 5.94 -4.86
N VAL A 137 -10.50 5.43 -5.66
CA VAL A 137 -9.10 5.32 -5.23
C VAL A 137 -8.50 6.71 -4.91
N ALA A 138 -8.93 7.76 -5.63
CA ALA A 138 -8.44 9.12 -5.42
C ALA A 138 -8.90 9.72 -4.09
N ASP A 139 -10.10 9.36 -3.64
CA ASP A 139 -10.70 9.86 -2.38
C ASP A 139 -10.53 8.88 -1.20
N LEU A 140 -9.80 7.79 -1.40
CA LEU A 140 -9.64 6.69 -0.45
C LEU A 140 -9.14 7.21 0.90
N ASP A 141 -9.86 6.98 2.00
CA ASP A 141 -9.47 7.44 3.33
C ASP A 141 -9.40 6.28 4.33
N LEU A 142 -8.45 5.35 4.09
CA LEU A 142 -8.24 4.19 4.97
C LEU A 142 -8.01 4.54 6.45
N PRO A 143 -7.41 5.67 6.86
CA PRO A 143 -7.33 6.06 8.26
C PRO A 143 -8.69 6.22 8.99
N LYS A 144 -9.82 6.28 8.27
CA LYS A 144 -11.16 6.21 8.89
C LYS A 144 -11.57 4.80 9.31
N HIS A 145 -10.93 3.78 8.75
CA HIS A 145 -11.33 2.37 8.84
C HIS A 145 -10.24 1.48 9.45
N LEU A 146 -8.98 1.87 9.28
CA LEU A 146 -7.79 1.23 9.83
C LEU A 146 -7.09 2.19 10.78
N ASP A 147 -6.26 1.66 11.67
CA ASP A 147 -5.37 2.55 12.40
C ASP A 147 -4.37 3.22 11.45
N TYR A 148 -3.80 4.34 11.90
CA TYR A 148 -2.99 5.17 11.03
C TYR A 148 -1.81 4.42 10.40
N ASN A 149 -1.19 3.49 11.14
CA ASN A 149 -0.02 2.76 10.66
C ASN A 149 -0.45 1.68 9.66
N ASP A 150 -1.45 0.88 10.04
CA ASP A 150 -2.06 -0.14 9.18
C ASP A 150 -2.57 0.48 7.88
N ALA A 151 -3.16 1.67 7.94
CA ALA A 151 -3.62 2.40 6.75
C ALA A 151 -2.47 2.74 5.80
N ARG A 152 -1.28 3.13 6.30
CA ARG A 152 -0.12 3.44 5.45
C ARG A 152 0.42 2.17 4.78
N ASP A 153 0.59 1.10 5.55
CA ASP A 153 1.05 -0.19 5.05
C ASP A 153 0.06 -0.77 4.03
N CYS A 154 -1.23 -0.69 4.34
CA CYS A 154 -2.29 -1.14 3.44
C CYS A 154 -2.32 -0.34 2.13
N GLU A 155 -2.20 0.99 2.17
CA GLU A 155 -2.16 1.82 0.94
C GLU A 155 -0.97 1.42 0.05
N PHE A 156 0.21 1.22 0.64
CA PHE A 156 1.40 0.82 -0.12
C PHE A 156 1.25 -0.58 -0.74
N LEU A 157 0.85 -1.58 0.07
CA LEU A 157 0.68 -2.96 -0.41
C LEU A 157 -0.43 -3.06 -1.45
N LEU A 158 -1.52 -2.30 -1.28
CA LEU A 158 -2.60 -2.23 -2.25
C LEU A 158 -2.14 -1.60 -3.57
N ALA A 159 -1.31 -0.56 -3.52
CA ALA A 159 -0.74 0.04 -4.73
C ALA A 159 0.16 -0.95 -5.47
N GLU A 160 0.95 -1.75 -4.74
CA GLU A 160 1.75 -2.81 -5.32
C GLU A 160 0.89 -3.94 -5.92
N ALA A 161 -0.18 -4.36 -5.25
CA ALA A 161 -1.11 -5.34 -5.79
C ALA A 161 -1.81 -4.84 -7.07
N LEU A 162 -2.23 -3.58 -7.09
CA LEU A 162 -2.80 -2.92 -8.28
C LEU A 162 -1.78 -2.86 -9.42
N GLU A 163 -0.51 -2.54 -9.12
CA GLU A 163 0.58 -2.58 -10.09
C GLU A 163 0.74 -3.99 -10.66
N ARG A 164 0.90 -5.03 -9.82
CA ARG A 164 1.11 -6.42 -10.27
C ARG A 164 -0.05 -6.97 -11.10
N SER A 165 -1.29 -6.60 -10.76
CA SER A 165 -2.50 -6.98 -11.52
C SER A 165 -2.68 -6.20 -12.83
N GLY A 166 -1.82 -5.21 -13.08
CA GLY A 166 -1.84 -4.37 -14.24
C GLY A 166 -2.88 -3.26 -14.27
N ARG A 167 -3.37 -2.87 -13.09
CA ARG A 167 -4.25 -1.72 -12.89
C ARG A 167 -3.42 -0.46 -12.62
N TRP A 168 -2.49 -0.15 -13.53
CA TRP A 168 -1.43 0.84 -13.35
C TRP A 168 -1.93 2.25 -13.03
N HIS A 169 -3.05 2.67 -13.63
CA HIS A 169 -3.67 3.97 -13.36
C HIS A 169 -4.07 4.10 -11.89
N ALA A 170 -4.72 3.08 -11.33
CA ALA A 170 -5.11 3.06 -9.93
C ALA A 170 -3.88 2.97 -9.01
N ALA A 171 -2.85 2.22 -9.40
CA ALA A 171 -1.58 2.16 -8.67
C ALA A 171 -0.90 3.53 -8.59
N ILE A 172 -0.82 4.27 -9.70
CA ILE A 172 -0.27 5.64 -9.75
C ILE A 172 -1.03 6.54 -8.77
N THR A 173 -2.36 6.58 -8.86
CA THR A 173 -3.20 7.40 -7.98
C THR A 173 -2.96 7.08 -6.50
N LEU A 174 -2.83 5.80 -6.15
CA LEU A 174 -2.62 5.39 -4.77
C LEU A 174 -1.20 5.71 -4.26
N TYR A 175 -0.18 5.56 -5.10
CA TYR A 175 1.18 6.00 -4.78
C TYR A 175 1.27 7.51 -4.57
N GLU A 176 0.63 8.31 -5.44
CA GLU A 176 0.54 9.77 -5.30
C GLU A 176 -0.15 10.19 -4.00
N LEU A 177 -1.26 9.53 -3.68
CA LEU A 177 -2.01 9.76 -2.44
C LEU A 177 -1.14 9.46 -1.22
N THR A 178 -0.41 8.34 -1.25
CA THR A 178 0.50 7.91 -0.19
C THR A 178 1.59 8.95 0.05
N VAL A 179 2.28 9.40 -1.01
CA VAL A 179 3.35 10.41 -0.93
C VAL A 179 2.82 11.75 -0.42
N THR A 180 1.66 12.18 -0.91
CA THR A 180 1.03 13.44 -0.51
C THR A 180 0.71 13.45 0.98
N ARG A 181 0.21 12.33 1.52
CA ARG A 181 -0.13 12.18 2.93
C ARG A 181 1.10 12.11 3.82
N GLU A 182 2.12 11.37 3.41
CA GLU A 182 3.37 11.24 4.17
C GLU A 182 4.08 12.59 4.36
N ARG A 183 3.99 13.49 3.38
CA ARG A 183 4.51 14.86 3.51
C ARG A 183 3.79 15.69 4.58
N ARG A 184 2.50 15.40 4.85
CA ARG A 184 1.71 16.11 5.88
C ARG A 184 2.01 15.59 7.29
N ARG A 185 2.26 14.28 7.44
CA ARG A 185 2.58 13.64 8.72
C ARG A 185 3.68 12.58 8.52
N PRO A 186 4.95 12.97 8.67
CA PRO A 186 6.08 12.07 8.40
C PRO A 186 6.10 10.94 9.42
N TYR A 187 5.91 9.71 8.97
CA TYR A 187 5.97 8.48 9.76
C TYR A 187 6.54 7.32 8.93
N PHE A 188 6.16 7.25 7.66
CA PHE A 188 6.37 6.17 6.71
C PHE A 188 7.58 6.37 5.77
N ARG A 189 8.73 6.80 6.29
CA ARG A 189 9.91 7.11 5.46
C ARG A 189 10.51 5.91 4.71
N LYS A 190 10.26 4.67 5.17
CA LYS A 190 10.96 3.48 4.69
C LYS A 190 10.72 3.19 3.20
N PHE A 191 9.52 3.48 2.69
CA PHE A 191 9.14 3.13 1.32
C PHE A 191 9.16 4.30 0.34
N MET A 192 9.43 5.53 0.80
CA MET A 192 9.31 6.72 -0.06
C MET A 192 10.26 6.71 -1.26
N VAL A 193 11.50 6.24 -1.07
CA VAL A 193 12.46 6.10 -2.16
C VAL A 193 11.93 5.11 -3.20
N GLU A 194 11.42 3.96 -2.72
CA GLU A 194 10.85 2.92 -3.58
C GLU A 194 9.61 3.41 -4.33
N ILE A 195 8.70 4.12 -3.65
CA ILE A 195 7.49 4.68 -4.28
C ILE A 195 7.89 5.66 -5.39
N HIS A 196 8.88 6.53 -5.18
CA HIS A 196 9.34 7.44 -6.23
C HIS A 196 9.97 6.72 -7.44
N ASP A 197 10.68 5.61 -7.22
CA ASP A 197 11.25 4.79 -8.30
C ASP A 197 10.16 4.03 -9.08
N ARG A 198 9.15 3.52 -8.39
CA ARG A 198 7.96 2.90 -9.00
C ARG A 198 7.15 3.91 -9.80
N LEU A 199 6.84 5.07 -9.21
CA LEU A 199 6.16 6.17 -9.90
C LEU A 199 6.89 6.57 -11.17
N LYS A 200 8.24 6.60 -11.16
CA LYS A 200 9.01 6.89 -12.37
C LYS A 200 8.71 5.89 -13.48
N THR A 201 8.74 4.61 -13.15
CA THR A 201 8.48 3.54 -14.10
C THR A 201 7.06 3.61 -14.64
N LEU A 202 6.07 3.83 -13.77
CA LEU A 202 4.66 3.90 -14.14
C LEU A 202 4.32 5.14 -14.97
N TYR A 203 4.89 6.31 -14.65
CA TYR A 203 4.73 7.52 -15.45
C TYR A 203 5.32 7.38 -16.84
N MET A 204 6.56 6.85 -16.94
CA MET A 204 7.18 6.60 -18.24
C MET A 204 6.38 5.59 -19.05
N ARG A 205 5.78 4.59 -18.41
CA ARG A 205 4.87 3.67 -19.09
C ARG A 205 3.64 4.39 -19.63
N ARG A 206 2.93 5.17 -18.81
CA ARG A 206 1.73 5.91 -19.22
C ARG A 206 2.01 6.81 -20.42
N ILE A 207 3.14 7.52 -20.40
CA ILE A 207 3.56 8.38 -21.52
C ILE A 207 3.90 7.54 -22.74
N ARG A 208 4.57 6.38 -22.58
CA ARG A 208 4.89 5.48 -23.69
C ARG A 208 3.64 4.98 -24.39
N GLU A 209 2.61 4.58 -23.64
CA GLU A 209 1.34 4.10 -24.19
C GLU A 209 0.69 5.21 -25.04
N ALA A 210 0.57 6.43 -24.51
CA ALA A 210 0.03 7.57 -25.25
C ALA A 210 0.88 7.94 -26.49
N ALA A 211 2.20 7.93 -26.37
CA ALA A 211 3.11 8.27 -27.45
C ALA A 211 3.15 7.18 -28.54
N ALA A 212 3.00 5.90 -28.18
CA ALA A 212 2.91 4.80 -29.14
C ALA A 212 1.59 4.81 -29.93
N GLU A 213 0.51 5.31 -29.34
CA GLU A 213 -0.78 5.50 -30.01
C GLU A 213 -0.83 6.80 -30.84
N GLY A 214 0.21 7.63 -30.79
CA GLY A 214 0.26 8.91 -31.50
C GLY A 214 -0.62 10.00 -30.90
N VAL A 215 -1.17 9.78 -29.69
CA VAL A 215 -2.11 10.70 -29.02
C VAL A 215 -1.44 11.62 -28.00
N TRP A 216 -0.12 11.48 -27.81
CA TRP A 216 0.62 12.35 -26.89
C TRP A 216 0.79 13.77 -27.48
N ASP A 217 0.30 14.77 -26.73
CA ASP A 217 0.28 16.19 -27.12
C ASP A 217 0.76 17.14 -26.00
N ALA A 218 1.05 16.63 -24.81
CA ALA A 218 1.49 17.42 -23.66
C ALA A 218 2.95 17.87 -23.80
N THR A 219 3.32 19.01 -23.20
CA THR A 219 4.72 19.36 -23.01
C THR A 219 5.41 18.44 -21.98
N PRO A 220 6.74 18.32 -21.98
CA PRO A 220 7.47 17.59 -20.94
C PRO A 220 7.14 18.02 -19.51
N ASP A 221 6.90 19.32 -19.31
CA ASP A 221 6.58 19.90 -18.00
C ASP A 221 5.17 19.51 -17.57
N GLU A 222 4.17 19.65 -18.43
CA GLU A 222 2.79 19.23 -18.17
C GLU A 222 2.70 17.71 -17.90
N ALA A 223 3.45 16.90 -18.66
CA ALA A 223 3.44 15.45 -18.51
C ALA A 223 4.04 14.98 -17.16
N LEU A 224 4.94 15.77 -16.57
CA LEU A 224 5.69 15.42 -15.35
C LEU A 224 5.30 16.27 -14.13
N GLU A 225 4.52 17.33 -14.29
CA GLU A 225 4.05 18.20 -13.21
C GLU A 225 3.44 17.40 -12.04
N PRO A 226 2.52 16.43 -12.27
CA PRO A 226 1.91 15.71 -11.16
C PRO A 226 2.92 14.97 -10.28
N VAL A 227 3.94 14.35 -10.88
CA VAL A 227 4.99 13.63 -10.11
C VAL A 227 6.01 14.61 -9.51
N PHE A 228 6.24 15.77 -10.12
CA PHE A 228 7.14 16.79 -9.59
C PHE A 228 6.58 17.52 -8.37
N ASP A 229 5.27 17.70 -8.31
CA ASP A 229 4.55 18.28 -7.17
C ASP A 229 4.64 17.41 -5.92
N LEU A 230 4.93 16.12 -6.08
CA LEU A 230 5.22 15.20 -4.98
C LEU A 230 6.55 15.48 -4.27
N GLY A 231 7.33 16.46 -4.72
CA GLY A 231 8.58 16.86 -4.07
C GLY A 231 9.82 16.07 -4.54
N VAL A 232 9.79 15.57 -5.77
CA VAL A 232 10.95 14.92 -6.39
C VAL A 232 12.15 15.86 -6.39
N SER A 233 13.29 15.37 -5.91
CA SER A 233 14.53 16.15 -5.83
C SER A 233 14.99 16.68 -7.19
N ARG A 234 15.78 17.77 -7.20
CA ARG A 234 16.35 18.34 -8.45
C ARG A 234 17.05 17.28 -9.31
N ARG A 235 17.82 16.38 -8.69
CA ARG A 235 18.49 15.26 -9.38
C ARG A 235 17.48 14.24 -9.92
N GLY A 236 16.44 13.94 -9.16
CA GLY A 236 15.33 13.09 -9.60
C GLY A 236 14.63 13.66 -10.82
N ARG A 237 14.25 14.94 -10.79
CA ARG A 237 13.61 15.64 -11.92
C ARG A 237 14.44 15.54 -13.19
N ALA A 238 15.75 15.81 -13.11
CA ALA A 238 16.67 15.62 -14.24
C ALA A 238 16.66 14.18 -14.79
N ALA A 239 16.54 13.18 -13.92
CA ALA A 239 16.45 11.78 -14.33
C ALA A 239 15.11 11.43 -14.99
N TYR A 240 14.00 12.07 -14.60
CA TYR A 240 12.70 11.95 -15.26
C TYR A 240 12.76 12.53 -16.67
N TYR A 241 13.18 13.78 -16.82
CA TYR A 241 13.33 14.43 -18.12
C TYR A 241 14.25 13.66 -19.07
N LYS A 242 15.40 13.17 -18.59
CA LYS A 242 16.27 12.30 -19.40
C LYS A 242 15.53 11.05 -19.89
N SER A 243 14.76 10.41 -19.00
CA SER A 243 14.03 9.18 -19.34
C SER A 243 12.91 9.46 -20.35
N LEU A 244 12.26 10.62 -20.22
CA LEU A 244 11.25 11.10 -21.16
C LEU A 244 11.85 11.39 -22.54
N ALA A 245 12.96 12.13 -22.62
CA ALA A 245 13.66 12.39 -23.88
C ALA A 245 14.06 11.09 -24.60
N GLN A 246 14.57 10.11 -23.84
CA GLN A 246 14.91 8.80 -24.39
C GLN A 246 13.69 8.03 -24.89
N LEU A 247 12.56 8.12 -24.18
CA LEU A 247 11.30 7.47 -24.55
C LEU A 247 10.75 8.06 -25.84
N LEU A 248 10.64 9.38 -25.92
CA LEU A 248 10.07 10.10 -27.08
C LEU A 248 10.91 9.92 -28.35
N LEU A 249 12.23 9.74 -28.23
CA LEU A 249 13.08 9.39 -29.37
C LEU A 249 12.93 7.93 -29.83
N ALA A 250 12.39 7.06 -28.99
CA ALA A 250 12.27 5.63 -29.29
C ALA A 250 10.89 5.26 -29.89
N THR A 251 9.95 6.21 -29.97
CA THR A 251 8.63 6.00 -30.56
C THR A 251 8.68 6.12 -32.08
N GLU A 252 7.70 5.51 -32.76
CA GLU A 252 7.57 5.62 -34.22
C GLU A 252 7.09 7.01 -34.67
N HIS A 253 6.31 7.68 -33.82
CA HIS A 253 5.85 9.04 -34.04
C HIS A 253 6.96 10.07 -33.76
N ASP A 254 6.97 11.16 -34.52
CA ASP A 254 7.95 12.23 -34.38
C ASP A 254 7.62 13.15 -33.20
N TYR A 255 8.36 12.95 -32.11
CA TYR A 255 8.33 13.81 -30.92
C TYR A 255 9.70 14.45 -30.67
N SER A 256 10.46 14.72 -31.74
CA SER A 256 11.84 15.23 -31.64
C SER A 256 11.93 16.57 -30.90
N ASP A 257 10.97 17.47 -31.10
CA ASP A 257 10.95 18.77 -30.43
C ASP A 257 10.74 18.62 -28.93
N ALA A 258 9.74 17.85 -28.52
CA ALA A 258 9.51 17.54 -27.13
C ALA A 258 10.65 16.77 -26.45
N ALA A 259 11.26 15.82 -27.17
CA ALA A 259 12.43 15.11 -26.70
C ALA A 259 13.62 16.05 -26.48
N ARG A 260 13.77 17.07 -27.35
CA ARG A 260 14.76 18.15 -27.20
C ARG A 260 14.47 18.96 -25.95
N ASP A 261 13.25 19.44 -25.77
CA ASP A 261 12.83 20.24 -24.62
C ASP A 261 13.06 19.48 -23.31
N ALA A 262 12.68 18.20 -23.26
CA ALA A 262 12.93 17.35 -22.11
C ALA A 262 14.45 17.22 -21.83
N LEU A 263 15.28 17.00 -22.85
CA LEU A 263 16.73 16.87 -22.65
C LEU A 263 17.38 18.19 -22.18
N VAL A 264 16.92 19.34 -22.68
CA VAL A 264 17.37 20.66 -22.22
C VAL A 264 17.06 20.83 -20.73
N SER A 265 15.81 20.60 -20.31
CA SER A 265 15.41 20.65 -18.90
C SER A 265 16.23 19.70 -18.02
N ALA A 266 16.58 18.50 -18.52
CA ALA A 266 17.46 17.58 -17.81
C ALA A 266 18.88 18.16 -17.57
N LEU A 267 19.46 18.78 -18.60
CA LEU A 267 20.80 19.38 -18.56
C LEU A 267 20.86 20.64 -17.70
N GLU A 268 19.82 21.47 -17.70
CA GLU A 268 19.72 22.65 -16.83
C GLU A 268 19.64 22.27 -15.34
N LEU A 269 18.87 21.21 -15.04
CA LEU A 269 18.75 20.70 -13.68
C LEU A 269 20.03 19.99 -13.23
N SER A 270 20.71 19.28 -14.13
CA SER A 270 21.94 18.54 -13.85
C SER A 270 22.91 18.53 -15.04
N PRO A 271 23.81 19.53 -15.16
CA PRO A 271 24.73 19.63 -16.31
C PRO A 271 25.71 18.46 -16.47
N LYS A 272 25.94 17.70 -15.39
CA LYS A 272 26.82 16.52 -15.35
C LYS A 272 26.05 15.20 -15.36
N ILE A 273 24.77 15.21 -15.78
CA ILE A 273 23.97 14.00 -15.88
C ILE A 273 24.63 12.98 -16.81
N THR A 274 24.76 11.74 -16.36
CA THR A 274 25.48 10.71 -17.11
C THR A 274 24.61 10.09 -18.21
N GLY A 275 25.24 9.55 -19.25
CA GLY A 275 24.56 8.78 -20.28
C GLY A 275 23.62 9.58 -21.20
N VAL A 276 23.89 10.88 -21.41
CA VAL A 276 23.12 11.74 -22.32
C VAL A 276 23.81 12.00 -23.66
N LYS A 277 25.08 11.64 -23.82
CA LYS A 277 25.86 11.91 -25.05
C LYS A 277 25.16 11.49 -26.35
N LYS A 278 24.58 10.27 -26.37
CA LYS A 278 23.84 9.76 -27.54
C LYS A 278 22.56 10.57 -27.81
N LEU A 279 21.85 10.97 -26.74
CA LEU A 279 20.64 11.78 -26.84
C LEU A 279 20.98 13.18 -27.37
N CYS A 280 22.04 13.82 -26.85
CA CYS A 280 22.52 15.12 -27.33
C CYS A 280 22.85 15.08 -28.83
N HIS A 281 23.54 14.03 -29.28
CA HIS A 281 23.87 13.86 -30.69
C HIS A 281 22.62 13.67 -31.55
N ALA A 282 21.68 12.82 -31.13
CA ALA A 282 20.44 12.55 -31.85
C ALA A 282 19.53 13.79 -31.96
N LEU A 283 19.55 14.67 -30.96
CA LEU A 283 18.69 15.86 -30.87
C LEU A 283 19.38 17.16 -31.30
N HIS A 284 20.63 17.07 -31.76
CA HIS A 284 21.47 18.20 -32.12
C HIS A 284 21.63 19.25 -30.99
N ILE A 285 21.78 18.78 -29.74
CA ILE A 285 22.02 19.62 -28.56
C ILE A 285 23.52 19.63 -28.24
N GLU A 286 24.08 20.82 -27.98
CA GLU A 286 25.44 20.95 -27.48
C GLU A 286 25.57 20.40 -26.06
N HIS A 287 26.52 19.48 -25.85
CA HIS A 287 26.74 18.89 -24.54
C HIS A 287 27.52 19.86 -23.63
N PRO A 288 26.99 20.29 -22.48
CA PRO A 288 27.56 21.38 -21.68
C PRO A 288 28.97 21.09 -21.12
N VAL A 289 29.35 19.82 -20.99
CA VAL A 289 30.70 19.42 -20.54
C VAL A 289 31.77 19.49 -21.65
N HIS A 290 31.39 19.87 -22.87
CA HIS A 290 32.32 20.11 -24.00
C HIS A 290 32.37 21.57 -24.46
N GLY A 291 32.01 22.52 -23.59
CA GLY A 291 32.42 23.91 -23.76
C GLY A 291 33.96 23.96 -23.77
N SER A 292 34.51 24.36 -24.91
CA SER A 292 35.94 24.51 -25.16
C SER A 292 36.61 25.24 -23.99
N ALA A 293 37.67 24.64 -23.43
CA ALA A 293 38.60 25.41 -22.60
C ALA A 293 39.03 26.65 -23.41
N PRO A 294 39.00 27.86 -22.84
CA PRO A 294 39.55 29.01 -23.54
C PRO A 294 41.01 28.70 -23.84
N MET A 295 41.38 28.72 -25.12
CA MET A 295 42.77 28.71 -25.53
C MET A 295 43.42 29.92 -24.87
N GLU A 296 44.20 29.69 -23.81
CA GLU A 296 45.14 30.66 -23.29
C GLU A 296 46.02 31.08 -24.46
N SER A 297 45.81 32.30 -24.93
CA SER A 297 46.71 32.94 -25.86
C SER A 297 48.09 33.01 -25.21
N THR A 298 49.00 32.17 -25.68
CA THR A 298 50.44 32.38 -25.51
C THR A 298 50.80 33.73 -26.15
N GLY A 299 50.64 34.79 -25.37
CA GLY A 299 51.15 36.12 -25.66
C GLY A 299 52.58 36.19 -25.16
N ALA A 300 53.51 35.82 -26.04
CA ALA A 300 54.89 36.24 -25.91
C ALA A 300 54.98 37.72 -26.32
N GLN A 301 55.32 38.59 -25.37
CA GLN A 301 56.25 39.72 -25.49
C GLN A 301 56.49 40.36 -24.14
#